data_AF-Q0MRQ4-F1
#
_entry.id   AF-Q0MRQ4-F1
#
_cell.length_a   1.000
_cell.length_b   1.000
_cell.length_c   1.000
_cell.angle_alpha   90.00
_cell.angle_beta   90.00
_cell.angle_gamma   90.00
#
_symmetry.space_group_name_H-M   'P 1'
#
loop_
_entity.id
_entity.type
_entity.pdbx_description
1 polymer ?
#
loop_
_entity_poly.entity_id
_entity_poly.type
_entity_poly.pdbx_seq_one_letter_code
_entity_poly.pdbx_strand_id
1 'polypeptide(L)'
;MTRLIFVVFAIVLAINSTPVVINNSNVIVCEICKMAVKLIVPEADKDLDQLEKEFIQGCMTLIGWLPYAEKECKALAKIEMGAIKTLLENGSAPEEICTTLHAC
;
A
#
# COMPACT_ATOMS: atom_id res chain seq x y z
N MET A 1 -35.90 -11.05 -38.60
CA MET A 1 -34.76 -11.07 -39.55
C MET A 1 -33.49 -10.82 -38.75
N THR A 2 -33.03 -11.75 -37.92
CA THR A 2 -32.43 -13.06 -38.23
C THR A 2 -30.93 -12.95 -38.50
N ARG A 3 -30.12 -13.09 -37.44
CA ARG A 3 -28.99 -14.03 -37.33
C ARG A 3 -28.90 -14.36 -35.83
N LEU A 4 -29.48 -15.47 -35.35
CA LEU A 4 -28.91 -16.83 -35.37
C LEU A 4 -27.43 -16.81 -34.93
N ILE A 5 -26.90 -17.62 -34.01
CA ILE A 5 -27.37 -18.74 -33.18
C ILE A 5 -26.10 -19.09 -32.36
N PHE A 6 -26.21 -19.34 -31.04
CA PHE A 6 -25.41 -20.25 -30.19
C PHE A 6 -23.87 -20.04 -30.17
N VAL A 7 -23.20 -19.97 -29.01
CA VAL A 7 -22.67 -21.16 -28.30
C VAL A 7 -21.81 -20.64 -27.13
N VAL A 8 -22.25 -20.97 -25.90
CA VAL A 8 -21.46 -21.55 -24.79
C VAL A 8 -20.40 -20.70 -24.05
N PHE A 9 -20.64 -20.60 -22.73
CA PHE A 9 -19.70 -20.62 -21.59
C PHE A 9 -18.22 -20.32 -21.89
N ALA A 10 -17.69 -19.27 -21.26
CA ALA A 10 -16.58 -19.43 -20.32
C ALA A 10 -16.40 -18.16 -19.49
N ILE A 11 -16.33 -18.38 -18.18
CA ILE A 11 -15.86 -17.43 -17.17
C ILE A 11 -14.54 -16.83 -17.67
N VAL A 12 -14.49 -15.51 -17.82
CA VAL A 12 -13.24 -14.79 -17.65
C VAL A 12 -13.60 -13.56 -16.81
N LEU A 13 -13.33 -13.67 -15.51
CA LEU A 13 -13.00 -12.51 -14.69
C LEU A 13 -11.73 -11.90 -15.32
N ALA A 14 -11.90 -11.16 -16.41
CA ALA A 14 -10.89 -10.25 -16.89
C ALA A 14 -10.96 -9.06 -15.94
N ILE A 15 -10.34 -9.26 -14.77
CA ILE A 15 -9.74 -8.18 -14.00
C ILE A 15 -9.03 -7.35 -15.03
N ASN A 16 -9.54 -6.15 -15.31
CA ASN A 16 -8.81 -5.16 -16.08
C ASN A 16 -7.59 -4.85 -15.24
N SER A 17 -6.52 -5.64 -15.39
CA SER A 17 -5.17 -5.21 -15.12
C SER A 17 -4.93 -4.09 -16.12
N THR A 18 -5.39 -2.90 -15.74
CA THR A 18 -4.82 -1.67 -16.25
C THR A 18 -3.32 -1.88 -16.19
N PRO A 19 -2.60 -1.67 -17.31
CA PRO A 19 -1.15 -1.79 -17.28
C PRO A 19 -0.69 -0.92 -16.13
N VAL A 20 -0.06 -1.54 -15.12
CA VAL A 20 0.57 -0.81 -14.02
C VAL A 20 1.56 0.11 -14.71
N VAL A 21 1.16 1.36 -14.86
CA VAL A 21 2.08 2.41 -15.28
C VAL A 21 3.07 2.42 -14.14
N ILE A 22 4.26 1.86 -14.38
CA ILE A 22 5.38 1.93 -13.46
C ILE A 22 5.79 3.41 -13.45
N ASN A 23 5.00 4.20 -12.74
CA ASN A 23 5.34 5.53 -12.33
C ASN A 23 6.31 5.33 -11.17
N ASN A 24 7.55 5.84 -11.26
CA ASN A 24 8.54 5.66 -10.19
C ASN A 24 8.01 6.08 -8.80
N SER A 25 7.04 7.01 -8.76
CA SER A 25 6.32 7.37 -7.54
C SER A 25 5.59 6.19 -6.90
N ASN A 26 4.97 5.31 -7.70
CA ASN A 26 4.24 4.14 -7.21
C ASN A 26 5.18 3.09 -6.63
N VAL A 27 6.38 2.91 -7.20
CA VAL A 27 7.39 1.99 -6.66
C VAL A 27 7.89 2.43 -5.28
N ILE A 28 8.19 3.72 -5.11
CA ILE A 28 8.69 4.26 -3.83
C ILE A 28 7.59 4.21 -2.77
N VAL A 29 6.37 4.60 -3.13
CA VAL A 29 5.21 4.56 -2.22
C VAL A 29 4.88 3.13 -1.80
N CYS A 30 4.98 2.16 -2.73
CA CYS A 30 4.83 0.74 -2.45
C CYS A 30 5.85 0.25 -1.41
N GLU A 31 7.12 0.63 -1.54
CA GLU A 31 8.17 0.26 -0.59
C GLU A 31 8.00 0.94 0.78
N ILE A 32 7.54 2.20 0.81
CA ILE A 32 7.19 2.89 2.06
C ILE A 32 6.04 2.16 2.77
N CYS A 33 4.99 1.78 2.04
CA CYS A 33 3.87 1.03 2.62
C CYS A 33 4.31 -0.33 3.16
N LYS A 34 5.07 -1.12 2.37
CA LYS A 34 5.56 -2.44 2.82
C LYS A 34 6.42 -2.33 4.07
N MET A 35 7.23 -1.27 4.17
CA MET A 35 8.02 -0.98 5.36
C MET A 35 7.13 -0.66 6.56
N ALA A 36 6.09 0.17 6.41
CA ALA A 36 5.12 0.42 7.48
C ALA A 36 4.39 -0.85 7.94
N VAL A 37 3.92 -1.69 7.01
CA VAL A 37 3.27 -2.97 7.34
C VAL A 37 4.22 -3.84 8.18
N LYS A 38 5.49 -3.97 7.77
CA LYS A 38 6.49 -4.73 8.53
C LYS A 38 6.78 -4.17 9.92
N LEU A 39 6.65 -2.85 10.11
CA LEU A 39 6.81 -2.21 11.41
C LEU A 39 5.61 -2.49 12.31
N ILE A 40 4.38 -2.42 11.79
CA ILE A 40 3.15 -2.48 12.58
C ILE A 40 2.72 -3.92 12.89
N VAL A 41 2.87 -4.85 11.96
CA VAL A 41 2.42 -6.26 12.11
C VAL A 41 2.99 -6.96 13.36
N PRO A 42 4.29 -6.89 13.67
CA PRO A 42 4.84 -7.56 14.85
C PRO A 42 4.52 -6.87 16.18
N GLU A 43 3.89 -5.70 16.15
CA GLU A 43 4.01 -4.70 17.21
C GLU A 43 2.65 -4.17 17.68
N ALA A 44 1.74 -5.07 18.04
CA ALA A 44 0.44 -4.72 18.63
C ALA A 44 0.55 -3.92 19.94
N ASP A 45 1.69 -4.06 20.66
CA ASP A 45 1.92 -3.50 21.99
C ASP A 45 2.98 -2.37 22.04
N LYS A 46 3.61 -2.02 20.91
CA LYS A 46 4.62 -0.94 20.90
C LYS A 46 3.98 0.43 20.96
N ASP A 47 4.68 1.35 21.60
CA ASP A 47 4.31 2.75 21.63
C ASP A 47 4.28 3.32 20.20
N LEU A 48 3.15 3.91 19.83
CA LEU A 48 2.93 4.53 18.51
C LEU A 48 4.02 5.56 18.21
N ASP A 49 4.50 6.28 19.23
CA ASP A 49 5.54 7.29 19.08
C ASP A 49 6.90 6.69 18.67
N GLN A 50 7.18 5.44 19.09
CA GLN A 50 8.40 4.74 18.69
C GLN A 50 8.28 4.21 17.25
N LEU A 51 7.13 3.62 16.93
CA LEU A 51 6.79 3.16 15.58
C LEU A 51 6.85 4.31 14.57
N GLU A 52 6.35 5.49 14.91
CA GLU A 52 6.39 6.67 14.04
C GLU A 52 7.84 7.11 13.76
N LYS A 53 8.73 7.07 14.76
CA LYS A 53 10.14 7.41 14.58
C LYS A 53 10.85 6.42 13.66
N GLU A 54 10.62 5.12 13.87
CA GLU A 54 11.20 4.06 13.03
C GLU A 54 10.71 4.20 11.58
N PHE A 55 9.42 4.49 11.38
CA PHE A 55 8.85 4.76 10.07
C PHE A 55 9.46 6.00 9.41
N ILE A 56 9.56 7.14 10.12
CA ILE A 56 10.13 8.37 9.58
C ILE A 56 11.58 8.14 9.14
N GLN A 57 12.37 7.40 9.92
CA GLN A 57 13.75 7.09 9.58
C GLN A 57 13.85 6.20 8.32
N GLY A 58 13.01 5.18 8.22
CA GLY A 58 12.93 4.33 7.03
C GLY A 58 12.50 5.15 5.79
N CYS A 59 11.50 6.01 5.95
CA CYS A 59 11.00 6.86 4.87
C CYS A 59 12.07 7.84 4.38
N MET A 60 12.80 8.48 5.31
CA MET A 60 13.92 9.36 4.98
C MET A 60 15.07 8.63 4.27
N THR A 61 15.23 7.33 4.47
CA THR A 61 16.21 6.54 3.72
C THR A 61 15.80 6.37 2.25
N LEU A 62 14.49 6.33 1.96
CA LEU A 62 13.96 6.16 0.61
C LEU A 62 13.83 7.50 -0.15
N ILE A 63 13.38 8.55 0.55
CA ILE A 63 13.05 9.83 -0.08
C ILE A 63 13.82 11.04 0.47
N GLY A 64 14.80 10.84 1.37
CA GLY A 64 15.53 11.95 2.02
C GLY A 64 16.30 12.86 1.07
N TRP A 65 16.50 12.44 -0.18
CA TRP A 65 17.08 13.26 -1.25
C TRP A 65 16.10 14.27 -1.86
N LEU A 66 14.80 14.14 -1.58
CA LEU A 66 13.77 15.07 -2.06
C LEU A 66 13.69 16.31 -1.16
N PRO A 67 13.37 17.48 -1.74
CA PRO A 67 13.02 18.64 -0.94
C PRO A 67 11.78 18.31 -0.09
N TYR A 68 11.77 18.77 1.16
CA TYR A 68 10.67 18.55 2.11
C TYR A 68 10.43 17.09 2.51
N ALA A 69 11.35 16.15 2.23
CA ALA A 69 11.21 14.74 2.57
C ALA A 69 10.82 14.50 4.03
N GLU A 70 11.39 15.25 4.97
CA GLU A 70 11.07 15.11 6.40
C GLU A 70 9.60 15.44 6.70
N LYS A 71 9.05 16.47 6.04
CA LYS A 71 7.65 16.85 6.19
C LYS A 71 6.72 15.79 5.59
N GLU A 72 7.07 15.27 4.42
CA GLU A 72 6.33 14.19 3.76
C GLU A 72 6.35 12.91 4.59
N CYS A 73 7.51 12.48 5.10
CA CYS A 73 7.61 11.31 5.96
C CYS A 73 6.80 11.45 7.25
N LYS A 74 6.76 12.64 7.86
CA LYS A 74 5.89 12.91 9.03
C LYS A 74 4.40 12.84 8.68
N ALA A 75 4.00 13.29 7.49
CA ALA A 75 2.62 13.19 7.03
C ALA A 75 2.24 11.72 6.74
N LEU A 76 3.11 11.00 6.04
CA LEU A 76 2.93 9.58 5.73
C LEU A 76 2.87 8.71 6.98
N ALA A 77 3.67 9.01 8.03
CA ALA A 77 3.60 8.28 9.29
C ALA A 77 2.19 8.30 9.87
N LYS A 78 1.56 9.47 9.90
CA LYS A 78 0.20 9.64 10.45
C LYS A 78 -0.88 9.00 9.58
N ILE A 79 -0.71 9.04 8.26
CA ILE A 79 -1.72 8.56 7.30
C ILE A 79 -1.59 7.04 7.13
N GLU A 80 -0.43 6.57 6.68
CA GLU A 80 -0.19 5.17 6.32
C GLU A 80 -0.28 4.27 7.56
N MET A 81 0.37 4.64 8.66
CA MET A 81 0.41 3.76 9.82
C MET A 81 -0.97 3.61 10.48
N GLY A 82 -1.76 4.69 10.50
CA GLY A 82 -3.15 4.65 10.96
C GLY A 82 -4.01 3.76 10.07
N ALA A 83 -3.92 3.93 8.75
CA ALA A 83 -4.69 3.13 7.79
C ALA A 83 -4.33 1.64 7.84
N ILE A 84 -3.03 1.32 7.92
CA ILE A 84 -2.53 -0.05 8.04
C ILE A 84 -3.02 -0.69 9.33
N LYS A 85 -2.95 0.01 10.47
CA LYS A 85 -3.48 -0.49 11.75
C LYS A 85 -4.96 -0.82 11.65
N THR A 86 -5.77 0.07 11.09
CA THR A 86 -7.21 -0.17 10.90
C THR A 86 -7.48 -1.37 9.99
N LEU A 87 -6.72 -1.54 8.91
CA LEU A 87 -6.88 -2.69 8.01
C LEU A 87 -6.51 -4.02 8.70
N LEU A 88 -5.44 -4.04 9.50
CA LEU A 88 -5.05 -5.19 10.30
C LEU A 88 -6.10 -5.53 11.37
N GLU A 89 -6.63 -4.53 12.07
CA GLU A 89 -7.71 -4.70 13.06
C GLU A 89 -9.00 -5.25 12.42
N ASN A 90 -9.25 -4.90 11.16
CA ASN A 90 -10.37 -5.41 10.37
C ASN A 90 -10.11 -6.79 9.74
N GLY A 91 -8.95 -7.41 10.01
CA GLY A 91 -8.62 -8.76 9.56
C GLY A 91 -8.02 -8.85 8.14
N SER A 92 -7.52 -7.74 7.59
CA SER A 92 -6.83 -7.76 6.29
C SER A 92 -5.50 -8.49 6.39
N ALA A 93 -5.16 -9.28 5.36
CA ALA A 93 -3.88 -9.96 5.28
C ALA A 93 -2.74 -8.94 5.07
N PRO A 94 -1.64 -8.98 5.85
CA PRO A 94 -0.52 -8.04 5.73
C PRO A 94 0.00 -7.85 4.29
N GLU A 95 0.01 -8.92 3.51
CA GLU A 95 0.53 -8.95 2.15
C GLU A 95 -0.36 -8.18 1.15
N GLU A 96 -1.65 -8.00 1.48
CA GLU A 96 -2.66 -7.37 0.62
C GLU A 96 -2.90 -5.89 0.98
N ILE A 97 -2.40 -5.43 2.14
CA ILE A 97 -2.66 -4.08 2.65
C ILE A 97 -2.20 -3.01 1.68
N CYS A 98 -0.97 -3.11 1.16
CA CYS A 98 -0.43 -2.08 0.28
C CYS A 98 -1.15 -2.01 -1.07
N THR A 99 -1.66 -3.15 -1.55
CA THR A 99 -2.52 -3.20 -2.74
C THR A 99 -3.90 -2.59 -2.46
N THR A 100 -4.43 -2.85 -1.27
CA THR A 100 -5.72 -2.30 -0.81
C THR A 100 -5.66 -0.78 -0.64
N LEU A 101 -4.51 -0.26 -0.19
CA LEU A 101 -4.23 1.17 -0.08
C LEU A 101 -3.86 1.82 -1.43
N HIS A 102 -3.80 1.04 -2.53
CA HIS A 102 -3.34 1.49 -3.84
C HIS A 102 -1.93 2.10 -3.82
N ALA A 103 -1.13 1.73 -2.82
CA ALA A 103 0.30 2.04 -2.74
C ALA A 103 1.12 1.08 -3.61
N CYS A 104 0.56 -0.10 -3.87
CA CYS A 104 0.94 -1.09 -4.87
C CYS A 104 -0.35 -1.48 -5.63
#